data_AF-A0A1Y4JVY3-F1
#
_entry.id   AF-A0A1Y4JVY3-F1
#
_cell.length_a   1.000
_cell.length_b   1.000
_cell.length_c   1.000
_cell.angle_alpha   90.00
_cell.angle_beta   90.00
_cell.angle_gamma   90.00
#
_symmetry.space_group_name_H-M   'P 1'
#
loop_
_entity.id
_entity.type
_entity.pdbx_description
1 polymer ?
#
loop_
_entity_poly.entity_id
_entity_poly.type
_entity_poly.pdbx_seq_one_letter_code
_entity_poly.pdbx_strand_id
1 'polypeptide(L)'
;MKKALFIFLSAALGNILAANAQYYNTTGKHLYYETHNSRNNITRQSLSFVKQTEAGNDTLHITLADSVLPLNEEKKGFMSRQKIAYTQDNTIVYMMDETSMSDDMKIIMDNKEKEEEVMKKLSSEGCIYIVLHNRVRKGEKMKKSKYTFKAGPIKMTTTLNGEYQGFERLKTPAGEFDCIKLTYTMKANMLLFFSETVNITEWYAQGIGLVKSEEYENKEKTKTVKTLIDIKEPL
;
A
#
# COMPACT_ATOMS: atom_id res chain seq x y z
N MET A 1 -7.50 -26.28 33.54
CA MET A 1 -6.49 -25.49 34.29
C MET A 1 -5.16 -26.20 34.09
N LYS A 2 -4.13 -25.69 33.40
CA LYS A 2 -3.46 -24.39 33.51
C LYS A 2 -3.08 -23.87 32.11
N LYS A 3 -3.30 -22.58 31.90
CA LYS A 3 -2.71 -21.76 30.83
C LYS A 3 -1.34 -21.25 31.28
N ALA A 4 -0.55 -20.86 30.29
CA ALA A 4 0.67 -20.04 30.30
C ALA A 4 1.99 -20.79 30.55
N LEU A 5 2.94 -20.69 29.60
CA LEU A 5 4.09 -19.78 29.74
C LEU A 5 4.89 -19.64 28.42
N PHE A 6 4.97 -18.39 27.94
CA PHE A 6 6.12 -17.70 27.30
C PHE A 6 6.89 -18.32 26.11
N ILE A 7 6.92 -17.58 25.00
CA ILE A 7 8.14 -17.39 24.19
C ILE A 7 8.35 -15.88 24.04
N PHE A 8 9.37 -15.37 24.71
CA PHE A 8 9.91 -14.02 24.56
C PHE A 8 11.38 -14.14 24.18
N LEU A 9 11.78 -13.37 23.15
CA LEU A 9 13.12 -12.91 22.79
C LEU A 9 14.24 -13.95 22.54
N SER A 10 14.74 -13.97 21.30
CA SER A 10 16.17 -14.10 21.04
C SER A 10 16.68 -12.81 20.41
N ALA A 11 17.48 -12.06 21.19
CA ALA A 11 18.13 -10.84 20.77
C ALA A 11 19.45 -11.10 20.02
N ALA A 12 19.65 -10.28 18.99
CA ALA A 12 20.91 -9.70 18.50
C ALA A 12 22.06 -10.62 18.04
N LEU A 13 22.32 -10.58 16.73
CA LEU A 13 23.70 -10.45 16.22
C LEU A 13 23.75 -9.43 15.07
N GLY A 14 24.39 -8.29 15.37
CA GLY A 14 25.27 -7.51 14.50
C GLY A 14 24.88 -7.28 13.04
N ASN A 15 24.05 -6.26 12.80
CA ASN A 15 24.51 -5.06 12.12
C ASN A 15 23.57 -3.93 12.54
N ILE A 16 24.08 -2.94 13.27
CA ILE A 16 23.47 -1.61 13.26
C ILE A 16 23.80 -1.03 11.87
N LEU A 17 23.18 -1.57 10.83
CA LEU A 17 22.74 -0.69 9.75
C LEU A 17 21.69 0.16 10.45
N ALA A 18 22.00 1.43 10.70
CA ALA A 18 20.93 2.38 10.97
C ALA A 18 19.87 2.11 9.91
N ALA A 19 18.69 1.67 10.32
CA ALA A 19 17.68 1.18 9.39
C ALA A 19 17.07 2.40 8.69
N ASN A 20 17.82 2.92 7.73
CA ASN A 20 17.73 4.31 7.33
C ASN A 20 16.48 4.55 6.48
N ALA A 21 16.00 3.57 5.72
CA ALA A 21 14.92 3.76 4.77
C ALA A 21 13.70 2.86 5.05
N GLN A 22 13.28 2.75 6.31
CA GLN A 22 12.06 2.01 6.67
C GLN A 22 10.84 2.92 6.50
N TYR A 23 10.22 2.93 5.33
CA TYR A 23 9.04 3.74 5.01
C TYR A 23 7.74 2.92 5.17
N TYR A 24 7.62 2.27 6.33
CA TYR A 24 6.42 1.56 6.78
C TYR A 24 6.27 1.79 8.29
N ASN A 25 5.12 1.41 8.84
CA ASN A 25 4.87 1.53 10.26
C ASN A 25 5.71 0.53 11.07
N THR A 26 6.82 0.99 11.63
CA THR A 26 7.76 0.16 12.40
C THR A 26 7.36 0.01 13.86
N THR A 27 6.45 0.87 14.33
CA THR A 27 6.04 0.94 15.75
C THR A 27 4.97 -0.07 16.12
N GLY A 28 4.26 -0.64 15.13
CA GLY A 28 3.10 -1.50 15.36
C GLY A 28 1.84 -0.76 15.80
N LYS A 29 1.88 0.57 15.89
CA LYS A 29 0.73 1.42 16.22
C LYS A 29 -0.37 1.35 15.16
N HIS A 30 -1.57 1.77 15.52
CA HIS A 30 -2.68 1.95 14.60
C HIS A 30 -2.60 3.34 13.95
N LEU A 31 -2.60 3.38 12.62
CA LEU A 31 -2.60 4.60 11.82
C LEU A 31 -4.02 4.89 11.32
N TYR A 32 -4.56 6.05 11.65
CA TYR A 32 -5.89 6.46 11.24
C TYR A 32 -5.82 7.46 10.11
N TYR A 33 -6.60 7.24 9.06
CA TYR A 33 -6.67 8.11 7.90
C TYR A 33 -8.08 8.62 7.67
N GLU A 34 -8.17 9.82 7.13
CA GLU A 34 -9.37 10.36 6.51
C GLU A 34 -9.18 10.45 4.99
N THR A 35 -10.14 9.93 4.25
CA THR A 35 -10.17 9.95 2.78
C THR A 35 -11.38 10.73 2.30
N HIS A 36 -11.15 11.84 1.60
CA HIS A 36 -12.18 12.66 0.95
C HIS A 36 -12.19 12.41 -0.56
N ASN A 37 -13.36 12.14 -1.14
CA ASN A 37 -13.55 11.97 -2.59
C ASN A 37 -14.46 13.06 -3.16
N SER A 38 -13.94 13.83 -4.12
CA SER A 38 -14.66 14.99 -4.69
C SER A 38 -15.82 14.62 -5.62
N ARG A 39 -15.86 13.37 -6.13
CA ARG A 39 -16.92 12.91 -7.06
C ARG A 39 -18.27 12.85 -6.37
N ASN A 40 -18.29 12.32 -5.17
CA ASN A 40 -19.49 12.08 -4.38
C ASN A 40 -19.54 12.93 -3.10
N ASN A 41 -18.50 13.74 -2.86
CA ASN A 41 -18.34 14.57 -1.67
C ASN A 41 -18.42 13.74 -0.37
N ILE A 42 -17.91 12.50 -0.40
CA ILE A 42 -17.90 11.60 0.75
C ILE A 42 -16.53 11.63 1.42
N THR A 43 -16.55 11.73 2.74
CA THR A 43 -15.39 11.53 3.60
C THR A 43 -15.53 10.21 4.35
N ARG A 44 -14.49 9.37 4.35
CA ARG A 44 -14.44 8.09 5.06
C ARG A 44 -13.20 8.02 5.93
N GLN A 45 -13.33 7.41 7.10
CA GLN A 45 -12.18 7.08 7.93
C GLN A 45 -11.73 5.63 7.68
N SER A 46 -10.44 5.39 7.81
CA SER A 46 -9.86 4.06 7.72
C SER A 46 -8.75 3.87 8.76
N LEU A 47 -8.53 2.62 9.13
CA LEU A 47 -7.48 2.17 10.03
C LEU A 47 -6.48 1.33 9.24
N SER A 48 -5.19 1.63 9.37
CA SER A 48 -4.08 0.84 8.83
C SER A 48 -3.18 0.35 9.96
N PHE A 49 -2.78 -0.92 9.91
CA PHE A 49 -1.86 -1.51 10.90
C PHE A 49 -1.04 -2.66 10.30
N VAL A 50 0.10 -2.95 10.93
CA VAL A 50 0.92 -4.11 10.57
C VAL A 50 0.21 -5.37 11.01
N LYS A 51 -0.24 -6.18 10.06
CA LYS A 51 -0.88 -7.46 10.34
C LYS A 51 0.13 -8.56 10.59
N GLN A 52 1.22 -8.57 9.80
CA GLN A 52 2.21 -9.63 9.87
C GLN A 52 3.57 -9.12 9.38
N THR A 53 4.63 -9.64 9.98
CA THR A 53 6.00 -9.51 9.48
C THR A 53 6.64 -10.89 9.34
N GLU A 54 7.40 -11.09 8.27
CA GLU A 54 8.10 -12.34 7.97
C GLU A 54 9.54 -12.01 7.56
N ALA A 55 10.50 -12.46 8.35
CA ALA A 55 11.91 -12.31 8.03
C ALA A 55 12.36 -13.45 7.10
N GLY A 56 12.84 -13.10 5.92
CA GLY A 56 13.70 -13.96 5.10
C GLY A 56 15.18 -13.63 5.34
N ASN A 57 16.08 -14.19 4.53
CA ASN A 57 17.53 -14.03 4.70
C ASN A 57 17.94 -12.53 4.81
N ASP A 58 17.69 -11.75 3.75
CA ASP A 58 18.07 -10.32 3.66
C ASP A 58 16.87 -9.41 3.34
N THR A 59 15.66 -9.90 3.60
CA THR A 59 14.42 -9.20 3.28
C THR A 59 13.42 -9.41 4.40
N LEU A 60 12.88 -8.30 4.90
CA LEU A 60 11.73 -8.31 5.79
C LEU A 60 10.47 -8.06 4.95
N HIS A 61 9.56 -9.02 4.93
CA HIS A 61 8.24 -8.86 4.31
C HIS A 61 7.25 -8.36 5.37
N ILE A 62 6.46 -7.35 5.01
CA ILE A 62 5.46 -6.73 5.87
C ILE A 62 4.11 -6.77 5.14
N THR A 63 3.08 -7.24 5.83
CA THR A 63 1.70 -7.17 5.37
C THR A 63 0.97 -6.12 6.20
N LEU A 64 0.56 -5.03 5.56
CA LEU A 64 -0.35 -4.05 6.14
C LEU A 64 -1.79 -4.49 5.88
N ALA A 65 -2.67 -4.26 6.85
CA ALA A 65 -4.11 -4.39 6.68
C ALA A 65 -4.75 -3.00 6.82
N ASP A 66 -5.57 -2.63 5.85
CA ASP A 66 -6.37 -1.40 5.88
C ASP A 66 -7.85 -1.76 6.01
N SER A 67 -8.59 -1.12 6.91
CA SER A 67 -10.03 -1.34 7.08
C SER A 67 -10.79 -0.01 7.12
N VAL A 68 -11.95 0.05 6.47
CA VAL A 68 -12.84 1.22 6.50
C VAL A 68 -13.63 1.24 7.82
N LEU A 69 -13.74 2.42 8.42
CA LEU A 69 -14.47 2.65 9.68
C LEU A 69 -15.92 3.14 9.42
N PRO A 70 -16.89 2.81 10.30
CA PRO A 70 -16.75 1.99 11.51
C PRO A 70 -16.55 0.49 11.19
N LEU A 71 -15.78 -0.20 12.03
CA LEU A 71 -15.60 -1.65 11.93
C LEU A 71 -16.97 -2.32 12.21
N ASN A 72 -17.53 -3.02 11.24
CA ASN A 72 -18.75 -3.80 11.44
C ASN A 72 -18.38 -5.24 11.85
N GLU A 73 -18.93 -5.76 12.94
CA GLU A 73 -18.63 -7.11 13.44
C GLU A 73 -19.14 -8.22 12.51
N GLU A 74 -20.22 -7.99 11.74
CA GLU A 74 -20.77 -8.97 10.79
C GLU A 74 -19.98 -9.04 9.48
N LYS A 75 -19.28 -7.96 9.13
CA LYS A 75 -18.42 -7.87 7.95
C LYS A 75 -17.12 -7.26 8.41
N LYS A 76 -16.13 -8.06 8.82
CA LYS A 76 -14.73 -7.64 9.06
C LYS A 76 -14.30 -6.63 7.98
N GLY A 77 -14.53 -5.33 8.23
CA GLY A 77 -14.80 -4.34 7.18
C GLY A 77 -13.75 -4.37 6.10
N PHE A 78 -14.15 -4.31 4.82
CA PHE A 78 -13.30 -4.39 3.61
C PHE A 78 -11.81 -4.23 3.95
N MET A 79 -11.14 -5.38 4.16
CA MET A 79 -9.75 -5.40 4.59
C MET A 79 -8.85 -5.62 3.39
N SER A 80 -8.39 -4.54 2.77
CA SER A 80 -7.33 -4.66 1.75
C SER A 80 -6.00 -4.97 2.42
N ARG A 81 -5.16 -5.74 1.72
CA ARG A 81 -3.81 -6.05 2.19
C ARG A 81 -2.78 -5.43 1.26
N GLN A 82 -1.91 -4.62 1.83
CA GLN A 82 -0.77 -4.07 1.11
C GLN A 82 0.50 -4.82 1.51
N LYS A 83 1.27 -5.24 0.50
CA LYS A 83 2.56 -5.88 0.71
C LYS A 83 3.66 -4.84 0.65
N ILE A 84 4.57 -4.93 1.61
CA ILE A 84 5.80 -4.14 1.66
C ILE A 84 6.98 -5.11 1.82
N ALA A 85 8.11 -4.80 1.20
CA ALA A 85 9.38 -5.48 1.47
C ALA A 85 10.44 -4.46 1.85
N TYR A 86 11.18 -4.71 2.93
CA TYR A 86 12.38 -3.96 3.27
C TYR A 86 13.62 -4.81 2.99
N THR A 87 14.48 -4.34 2.11
CA THR A 87 15.73 -5.01 1.73
C THR A 87 16.76 -4.01 1.24
N GLN A 88 18.03 -4.22 1.58
CA GLN A 88 19.16 -3.40 1.10
C GLN A 88 18.93 -1.88 1.25
N ASP A 89 18.42 -1.44 2.41
CA ASP A 89 18.05 -0.04 2.67
C ASP A 89 17.05 0.57 1.69
N ASN A 90 16.15 -0.24 1.16
CA ASN A 90 15.02 0.20 0.38
C ASN A 90 13.73 -0.36 0.98
N THR A 91 12.69 0.47 1.04
CA THR A 91 11.31 0.02 1.23
C THR A 91 10.63 -0.09 -0.12
N ILE A 92 10.15 -1.27 -0.47
CA ILE A 92 9.41 -1.55 -1.70
C ILE A 92 7.94 -1.67 -1.33
N VAL A 93 7.10 -0.77 -1.82
CA VAL A 93 5.65 -0.81 -1.63
C VAL A 93 5.02 -1.39 -2.89
N TYR A 94 4.42 -2.58 -2.77
CA TYR A 94 3.71 -3.22 -3.86
C TYR A 94 2.29 -2.66 -3.94
N MET A 95 1.97 -2.04 -5.07
CA MET A 95 0.63 -1.52 -5.37
C MET A 95 -0.22 -2.53 -6.11
N MET A 96 0.39 -3.32 -7.00
CA MET A 96 -0.28 -4.42 -7.69
C MET A 96 0.67 -5.59 -7.84
N ASP A 97 0.29 -6.73 -7.30
CA ASP A 97 0.93 -8.01 -7.56
C ASP A 97 -0.14 -9.11 -7.60
N GLU A 98 0.28 -10.32 -7.97
CA GLU A 98 -0.60 -11.49 -8.07
C GLU A 98 -1.31 -11.80 -6.74
N THR A 99 -0.60 -11.67 -5.61
CA THR A 99 -1.11 -12.02 -4.29
C THR A 99 -2.17 -11.02 -3.85
N SER A 100 -1.90 -9.72 -3.95
CA SER A 100 -2.87 -8.66 -3.65
C SER A 100 -4.10 -8.78 -4.54
N MET A 101 -3.93 -9.04 -5.84
CA MET A 101 -5.07 -9.24 -6.75
C MET A 101 -5.90 -10.47 -6.36
N SER A 102 -5.26 -11.57 -5.97
CA SER A 102 -5.97 -12.77 -5.51
C SER A 102 -6.73 -12.52 -4.22
N ASP A 103 -6.13 -11.81 -3.26
CA ASP A 103 -6.76 -11.48 -1.99
C ASP A 103 -7.95 -10.53 -2.19
N ASP A 104 -7.83 -9.52 -3.05
CA ASP A 104 -8.93 -8.61 -3.39
C ASP A 104 -10.07 -9.35 -4.10
N MET A 105 -9.76 -10.27 -5.02
CA MET A 105 -10.76 -11.08 -5.72
C MET A 105 -11.54 -11.96 -4.74
N LYS A 106 -10.85 -12.60 -3.79
CA LYS A 106 -11.48 -13.40 -2.71
C LYS A 106 -12.44 -12.59 -1.84
N ILE A 107 -12.15 -11.31 -1.64
CA ILE A 107 -13.01 -10.42 -0.84
C ILE A 107 -14.25 -10.02 -1.65
N ILE A 108 -14.12 -9.80 -2.95
CA ILE A 108 -15.24 -9.39 -3.83
C ILE A 108 -16.15 -10.58 -4.15
N MET A 109 -15.59 -11.80 -4.21
CA MET A 109 -16.33 -13.00 -4.60
C MET A 109 -16.87 -13.75 -3.37
N ASP A 110 -18.16 -13.57 -3.07
CA ASP A 110 -18.81 -14.25 -1.94
C ASP A 110 -19.05 -15.77 -2.15
N ASN A 111 -18.93 -16.27 -3.39
CA ASN A 111 -19.16 -17.69 -3.72
C ASN A 111 -17.85 -18.41 -4.06
N LYS A 112 -17.46 -19.36 -3.20
CA LYS A 112 -16.22 -20.14 -3.32
C LYS A 112 -16.10 -20.97 -4.60
N GLU A 113 -17.19 -21.55 -5.11
CA GLU A 113 -17.14 -22.34 -6.35
C GLU A 113 -16.85 -21.44 -7.57
N LYS A 114 -17.49 -20.26 -7.60
CA LYS A 114 -17.21 -19.25 -8.65
C LYS A 114 -15.81 -18.65 -8.49
N GLU A 115 -15.37 -18.42 -7.26
CA GLU A 115 -14.01 -17.97 -6.95
C GLU A 115 -13.00 -18.94 -7.56
N GLU A 116 -13.09 -20.23 -7.25
CA GLU A 116 -12.18 -21.24 -7.78
C GLU A 116 -12.19 -21.31 -9.31
N GLU A 117 -13.38 -21.18 -9.94
CA GLU A 117 -13.49 -21.18 -11.40
C GLU A 117 -12.81 -19.96 -12.04
N VAL A 118 -12.98 -18.77 -11.46
CA VAL A 118 -12.35 -17.54 -11.93
C VAL A 118 -10.85 -17.58 -11.71
N MET A 119 -10.41 -18.04 -10.52
CA MET A 119 -8.99 -18.16 -10.19
C MET A 119 -8.26 -19.14 -11.11
N LYS A 120 -8.89 -20.24 -11.55
CA LYS A 120 -8.31 -21.18 -12.54
C LYS A 120 -8.06 -20.54 -13.92
N LYS A 121 -8.83 -19.51 -14.28
CA LYS A 121 -8.72 -18.79 -15.56
C LYS A 121 -7.91 -17.49 -15.44
N LEU A 122 -7.50 -17.15 -14.23
CA LEU A 122 -6.74 -15.95 -13.90
C LEU A 122 -5.26 -16.23 -14.16
N SER A 123 -4.62 -15.33 -14.91
CA SER A 123 -3.17 -15.28 -14.98
C SER A 123 -2.72 -13.83 -14.83
N SER A 124 -1.58 -13.65 -14.17
CA SER A 124 -0.99 -12.34 -14.01
C SER A 124 0.50 -12.38 -14.32
N GLU A 125 1.06 -11.23 -14.72
CA GLU A 125 2.47 -11.10 -15.05
C GLU A 125 2.99 -9.73 -14.62
N GLY A 126 4.15 -9.74 -13.97
CA GLY A 126 4.81 -8.54 -13.47
C GLY A 126 4.21 -8.03 -12.16
N CYS A 127 4.51 -6.78 -11.84
CA CYS A 127 4.00 -6.09 -10.65
C CYS A 127 4.11 -4.58 -10.84
N ILE A 128 3.35 -3.83 -10.05
CA ILE A 128 3.49 -2.38 -9.89
C ILE A 128 3.97 -2.12 -8.46
N TYR A 129 5.08 -1.39 -8.34
CA TYR A 129 5.66 -1.04 -7.04
C TYR A 129 6.37 0.31 -7.12
N ILE A 130 6.56 0.92 -5.95
CA ILE A 130 7.48 2.04 -5.74
C ILE A 130 8.61 1.60 -4.81
N VAL A 131 9.78 2.19 -5.00
CA VAL A 131 10.95 1.99 -4.14
C VAL A 131 11.18 3.28 -3.36
N LEU A 132 11.40 3.20 -2.06
CA LEU A 132 11.61 4.34 -1.18
C LEU A 132 12.96 4.17 -0.49
N HIS A 133 13.82 5.18 -0.61
CA HIS A 133 15.14 5.18 0.03
C HIS A 133 15.66 6.59 0.29
N ASN A 134 16.53 6.74 1.29
CA ASN A 134 17.02 8.06 1.72
C ASN A 134 17.95 8.73 0.70
N ARG A 135 18.39 7.98 -0.32
CA ARG A 135 19.30 8.44 -1.37
C ARG A 135 18.58 9.08 -2.57
N VAL A 136 17.25 9.23 -2.52
CA VAL A 136 16.48 9.79 -3.64
C VAL A 136 16.92 11.22 -3.94
N ARG A 137 17.00 11.56 -5.23
CA ARG A 137 17.25 12.92 -5.68
C ARG A 137 15.99 13.51 -6.30
N LYS A 138 15.75 14.80 -6.10
CA LYS A 138 14.66 15.49 -6.79
C LYS A 138 14.84 15.36 -8.31
N GLY A 139 13.77 14.96 -9.00
CA GLY A 139 13.75 14.69 -10.44
C GLY A 139 14.25 13.30 -10.85
N GLU A 140 14.75 12.49 -9.90
CA GLU A 140 15.09 11.09 -10.17
C GLU A 140 13.85 10.32 -10.64
N LYS A 141 13.97 9.59 -11.74
CA LYS A 141 12.87 8.81 -12.31
C LYS A 141 12.73 7.49 -11.56
N MET A 142 11.49 7.12 -11.26
CA MET A 142 11.19 5.79 -10.76
C MET A 142 11.45 4.75 -11.84
N LYS A 143 11.79 3.53 -11.41
CA LYS A 143 11.80 2.39 -12.31
C LYS A 143 10.40 2.16 -12.85
N LYS A 144 10.26 2.14 -14.17
CA LYS A 144 8.99 1.79 -14.82
C LYS A 144 8.61 0.36 -14.44
N SER A 145 7.37 0.18 -14.04
CA SER A 145 6.81 -1.13 -13.72
C SER A 145 5.54 -1.38 -14.53
N LYS A 146 5.24 -2.66 -14.78
CA LYS A 146 4.10 -3.09 -15.58
C LYS A 146 3.49 -4.32 -14.91
N TYR A 147 2.17 -4.32 -14.84
CA TYR A 147 1.38 -5.46 -14.41
C TYR A 147 0.35 -5.78 -15.48
N THR A 148 0.25 -7.05 -15.85
CA THR A 148 -0.78 -7.54 -16.77
C THR A 148 -1.64 -8.55 -16.06
N PHE A 149 -2.94 -8.31 -16.07
CA PHE A 149 -3.96 -9.22 -15.58
C PHE A 149 -4.75 -9.78 -16.76
N LYS A 150 -5.03 -11.08 -16.73
CA LYS A 150 -5.90 -11.75 -17.70
C LYS A 150 -6.88 -12.66 -16.97
N ALA A 151 -8.16 -12.53 -17.29
CA ALA A 151 -9.20 -13.45 -16.87
C ALA A 151 -10.18 -13.68 -18.03
N GLY A 152 -10.10 -14.87 -18.64
CA GLY A 152 -10.85 -15.17 -19.86
C GLY A 152 -10.57 -14.15 -20.99
N PRO A 153 -11.58 -13.49 -21.58
CA PRO A 153 -11.39 -12.50 -22.63
C PRO A 153 -10.89 -11.14 -22.10
N ILE A 154 -10.96 -10.91 -20.78
CA ILE A 154 -10.56 -9.64 -20.18
C ILE A 154 -9.04 -9.63 -20.03
N LYS A 155 -8.39 -8.65 -20.66
CA LYS A 155 -6.98 -8.34 -20.45
C LYS A 155 -6.85 -6.89 -20.01
N MET A 156 -6.24 -6.69 -18.86
CA MET A 156 -5.87 -5.37 -18.33
C MET A 156 -4.35 -5.27 -18.26
N THR A 157 -3.81 -4.14 -18.68
CA THR A 157 -2.38 -3.82 -18.53
C THR A 157 -2.25 -2.48 -17.85
N THR A 158 -1.66 -2.49 -16.67
CA THR A 158 -1.34 -1.30 -15.90
C THR A 158 0.15 -1.02 -15.99
N THR A 159 0.50 0.25 -16.15
CA THR A 159 1.88 0.74 -16.14
C THR A 159 2.00 1.88 -15.17
N LEU A 160 3.17 2.00 -14.54
CA LEU A 160 3.53 3.11 -13.68
C LEU A 160 4.74 3.84 -14.26
N ASN A 161 4.67 5.16 -14.27
CA ASN A 161 5.80 6.03 -14.57
C ASN A 161 5.77 7.25 -13.65
N GLY A 162 6.88 7.57 -13.02
CA GLY A 162 6.93 8.63 -12.02
C GLY A 162 8.32 9.11 -11.70
N GLU A 163 8.40 10.01 -10.73
CA GLU A 163 9.63 10.63 -10.27
C GLU A 163 9.55 11.04 -8.80
N TYR A 164 10.70 11.14 -8.15
CA TYR A 164 10.82 11.68 -6.81
C TYR A 164 10.86 13.20 -6.85
N GLN A 165 10.04 13.84 -6.03
CA GLN A 165 10.03 15.30 -5.88
C GLN A 165 11.02 15.79 -4.83
N GLY A 166 11.71 14.87 -4.15
CA GLY A 166 12.64 15.14 -3.06
C GLY A 166 11.97 14.99 -1.70
N PHE A 167 12.55 15.66 -0.70
CA PHE A 167 12.04 15.66 0.67
C PHE A 167 11.32 16.97 0.99
N GLU A 168 10.21 16.90 1.70
CA GLU A 168 9.55 18.07 2.27
C GLU A 168 8.91 17.74 3.63
N ARG A 169 8.84 18.75 4.49
CA ARG A 169 8.14 18.64 5.78
C ARG A 169 6.64 18.83 5.55
N LEU A 170 5.84 17.85 5.93
CA LEU A 170 4.39 17.84 5.79
C LEU A 170 3.72 17.84 7.16
N LYS A 171 2.77 18.77 7.35
CA LYS A 171 1.92 18.84 8.54
C LYS A 171 0.56 18.19 8.27
N THR A 172 0.13 17.31 9.16
CA THR A 172 -1.21 16.73 9.19
C THR A 172 -1.78 16.82 10.62
N PRO A 173 -3.05 16.45 10.86
CA PRO A 173 -3.58 16.39 12.21
C PRO A 173 -2.81 15.42 13.13
N ALA A 174 -2.16 14.40 12.57
CA ALA A 174 -1.35 13.44 13.32
C ALA A 174 0.02 13.98 13.75
N GLY A 175 0.46 15.13 13.21
CA GLY A 175 1.75 15.72 13.53
C GLY A 175 2.47 16.33 12.34
N GLU A 176 3.79 16.51 12.47
CA GLU A 176 4.67 16.99 11.41
C GLU A 176 5.71 15.93 11.07
N PHE A 177 5.92 15.70 9.77
CA PHE A 177 6.72 14.60 9.28
C PHE A 177 7.67 15.08 8.18
N ASP A 178 8.92 14.62 8.23
CA ASP A 178 9.85 14.77 7.11
C ASP A 178 9.59 13.63 6.11
N CYS A 179 9.01 13.98 4.97
CA CYS A 179 8.49 13.03 3.99
C CYS A 179 9.35 13.00 2.73
N ILE A 180 9.57 11.80 2.16
CA ILE A 180 9.79 11.69 0.72
C ILE A 180 8.48 12.05 0.03
N LYS A 181 8.53 12.96 -0.93
CA LYS A 181 7.43 13.24 -1.85
C LYS A 181 7.72 12.64 -3.21
N LEU A 182 6.70 12.04 -3.81
CA LEU A 182 6.80 11.42 -5.11
C LEU A 182 5.53 11.63 -5.92
N THR A 183 5.68 11.67 -7.24
CA THR A 183 4.56 11.81 -8.18
C THR A 183 4.67 10.74 -9.25
N TYR A 184 3.55 10.11 -9.61
CA TYR A 184 3.52 9.11 -10.65
C TYR A 184 2.16 9.05 -11.34
N THR A 185 2.18 8.57 -12.57
CA THR A 185 1.00 8.29 -13.35
C THR A 185 0.83 6.78 -13.45
N MET A 186 -0.34 6.30 -13.05
CA MET A 186 -0.79 4.95 -13.36
C MET A 186 -1.70 5.00 -14.59
N LYS A 187 -1.36 4.21 -15.61
CA LYS A 187 -2.19 4.06 -16.81
C LYS A 187 -2.64 2.61 -16.91
N ALA A 188 -3.94 2.39 -16.73
CA ALA A 188 -4.60 1.10 -16.92
C ALA A 188 -5.24 1.07 -18.30
N ASN A 189 -4.97 0.03 -19.09
CA ASN A 189 -5.62 -0.20 -20.38
C ASN A 189 -6.34 -1.54 -20.30
N MET A 190 -7.65 -1.53 -20.46
CA MET A 190 -8.51 -2.71 -20.52
C MET A 190 -9.05 -2.84 -21.95
N LEU A 191 -8.65 -3.92 -22.64
CA LEU A 191 -8.97 -4.14 -24.06
C LEU A 191 -8.56 -2.94 -24.96
N LEU A 192 -9.14 -2.85 -26.17
CA LEU A 192 -8.85 -1.79 -27.15
C LEU A 192 -9.59 -0.46 -26.88
N PHE A 193 -10.59 -0.44 -25.99
CA PHE A 193 -11.54 0.67 -25.89
C PHE A 193 -11.52 1.43 -24.57
N PHE A 194 -10.99 0.85 -23.50
CA PHE A 194 -11.00 1.47 -22.17
C PHE A 194 -9.57 1.73 -21.69
N SER A 195 -9.24 3.00 -21.50
CA SER A 195 -8.01 3.40 -20.81
C SER A 195 -8.34 4.35 -19.66
N GLU A 196 -7.78 4.11 -18.50
CA GLU A 196 -7.88 5.00 -17.34
C GLU A 196 -6.49 5.50 -17.00
N THR A 197 -6.43 6.75 -16.53
CA THR A 197 -5.18 7.38 -16.16
C THR A 197 -5.41 8.17 -14.88
N VAL A 198 -4.67 7.78 -13.86
CA VAL A 198 -4.69 8.40 -12.54
C VAL A 198 -3.31 9.00 -12.30
N ASN A 199 -3.28 10.25 -11.89
CA ASN A 199 -2.09 10.94 -11.43
C ASN A 199 -2.09 10.91 -9.91
N ILE A 200 -1.02 10.42 -9.30
CA ILE A 200 -0.91 10.24 -7.85
C ILE A 200 0.29 11.04 -7.35
N THR A 201 0.10 11.75 -6.23
CA THR A 201 1.17 12.34 -5.42
C THR A 201 1.11 11.75 -4.02
N GLU A 202 2.22 11.21 -3.52
CA GLU A 202 2.26 10.60 -2.19
C GLU A 202 3.43 11.12 -1.37
N TRP A 203 3.23 11.04 -0.06
CA TRP A 203 4.19 11.44 0.96
C TRP A 203 4.43 10.28 1.92
N TYR A 204 5.68 9.86 2.05
CA TYR A 204 6.08 8.78 2.95
C TYR A 204 7.10 9.27 3.98
N ALA A 205 6.84 8.99 5.26
CA ALA A 205 7.75 9.29 6.35
C ALA A 205 8.39 8.02 6.91
N GLN A 206 9.65 8.13 7.33
CA GLN A 206 10.38 7.02 7.93
C GLN A 206 9.74 6.60 9.26
N GLY A 207 9.63 5.29 9.50
CA GLY A 207 8.99 4.68 10.68
C GLY A 207 7.47 4.75 10.70
N ILE A 208 6.85 5.51 9.79
CA ILE A 208 5.40 5.71 9.69
C ILE A 208 4.84 5.04 8.44
N GLY A 209 5.45 5.26 7.27
CA GLY A 209 4.88 4.91 5.97
C GLY A 209 4.10 6.07 5.37
N LEU A 210 2.95 5.79 4.75
CA LEU A 210 2.15 6.79 4.05
C LEU A 210 1.64 7.86 5.03
N VAL A 211 1.91 9.13 4.74
CA VAL A 211 1.39 10.28 5.50
C VAL A 211 0.22 10.93 4.76
N LYS A 212 0.31 10.99 3.43
CA LYS A 212 -0.72 11.56 2.57
C LYS A 212 -0.66 10.97 1.16
N SER A 213 -1.81 10.83 0.52
CA SER A 213 -1.95 10.51 -0.90
C SER A 213 -2.98 11.44 -1.55
N GLU A 214 -2.65 11.97 -2.72
CA GLU A 214 -3.55 12.75 -3.57
C GLU A 214 -3.64 12.08 -4.94
N GLU A 215 -4.83 11.61 -5.29
CA GLU A 215 -5.12 10.98 -6.56
C GLU A 215 -6.01 11.91 -7.39
N TYR A 216 -5.68 12.06 -8.67
CA TYR A 216 -6.47 12.79 -9.65
C TYR A 216 -6.77 11.90 -10.85
N GLU A 217 -8.04 11.59 -11.06
CA GLU A 217 -8.49 10.81 -12.20
C GLU A 217 -8.83 11.73 -13.37
N ASN A 218 -8.11 11.60 -14.48
CA ASN A 218 -8.17 12.59 -15.57
C ASN A 218 -9.52 12.60 -16.29
N LYS A 219 -10.17 11.44 -16.44
CA LYS A 219 -11.41 11.30 -17.21
C LYS A 219 -12.59 11.95 -16.50
N GLU A 220 -12.73 11.65 -15.21
CA GLU A 220 -13.84 12.14 -14.40
C GLU A 220 -13.51 13.47 -13.71
N LYS A 221 -12.24 13.90 -13.76
CA LYS A 221 -11.71 15.08 -13.07
C LYS A 221 -11.96 15.02 -11.56
N THR A 222 -11.90 13.82 -10.99
CA THR A 222 -12.16 13.57 -9.58
C THR A 222 -10.85 13.61 -8.80
N LYS A 223 -10.91 14.15 -7.57
CA LYS A 223 -9.79 14.18 -6.64
C LYS A 223 -10.14 13.34 -5.42
N THR A 224 -9.25 12.42 -5.07
CA THR A 224 -9.29 11.69 -3.81
C THR A 224 -8.08 12.09 -2.96
N VAL A 225 -8.30 12.46 -1.70
CA VAL A 225 -7.24 12.85 -0.77
C VAL A 225 -7.32 12.00 0.48
N LYS A 226 -6.29 11.20 0.73
CA LYS A 226 -6.11 10.40 1.96
C LYS A 226 -5.06 11.07 2.83
N THR A 227 -5.39 11.38 4.08
CA THR A 227 -4.51 12.08 5.02
C THR A 227 -4.42 11.33 6.34
N LEU A 228 -3.21 11.16 6.89
CA LEU A 228 -2.99 10.61 8.22
C LEU A 228 -3.47 11.60 9.28
N ILE A 229 -4.48 11.22 10.06
CA ILE A 229 -5.13 12.07 11.05
C ILE A 229 -4.79 11.72 12.50
N ASP A 230 -4.37 10.48 12.78
CA ASP A 230 -4.05 10.06 14.14
C ASP A 230 -3.13 8.82 14.17
N ILE A 231 -2.39 8.63 15.26
CA ILE A 231 -1.50 7.48 15.51
C ILE A 231 -1.71 7.03 16.95
N LYS A 232 -2.19 5.80 17.17
CA LYS A 232 -2.52 5.29 18.52
C LYS A 232 -1.90 3.94 18.80
N GLU A 233 -1.68 3.64 20.06
CA GLU A 233 -1.40 2.26 20.47
C GLU A 233 -2.59 1.35 20.09
N PRO A 234 -2.34 0.07 19.75
CA PRO A 234 -3.40 -0.92 19.66
C PRO A 234 -4.13 -1.02 21.01
N LEU A 235 -5.46 -1.12 20.97
CA LEU A 235 -6.28 -1.35 22.17
C LEU A 235 -6.13 -2.79 22.69
#